data_AF-A0A0M9A4F6-F1
#
_entry.id   AF-A0A0M9A4F6-F1
#
_cell.length_a   1.000
_cell.length_b   1.000
_cell.length_c   1.000
_cell.angle_alpha   90.00
_cell.angle_beta   90.00
_cell.angle_gamma   90.00
#
_symmetry.space_group_name_H-M   'P 1'
#
loop_
_entity.id
_entity.type
_entity.pdbx_description
1 polymer ?
#
loop_
_entity_poly.entity_id
_entity_poly.type
_entity_poly.pdbx_seq_one_letter_code
_entity_poly.pdbx_strand_id
1 'polypeptide(L)'
;MGYIKSIGTVLIYIGFFLAVITFLPGLPPEAEYSEYSIKFPSRNENEIEILFSGEIKGPEDFASFNGEIYTGICGGYVVKIEENRIKPIVKFGQKCDGLWQEKKCGRPLGLKFNDKGELFVADAYYGIFKVNVNTRQYVNVVNSSEPIDGKITKIFNALDIAKNGDIYWTDSSTDFYLHDGIYSFLANPSGRLIRYNAATKKNEVLIKNLGFPNGVLLSDDESFVIVGSTLNLKILKYNLKGPKAGQQEIFIEGLPGLCDNIHSDGQGGFLVSLLISVDSEHPVLPLSFIPHPYIRKMISRLIYSIEGPFKLLQDIYPNYYSERVLYTIGSFEVGKYLTMKTDTMILRLDKTGKILSILYSENGDISQISSAHINDGYLWLGSPWNDNIMRIPLKQAFPDLTISTKFSAGKEQKQKEPLLTVSATPNVKVEEKPIKSTIKQDTTKPPSKSTIKAQTKQELNSDTITSKPTSQSTTTSTTTTSKPTSSLPKASTKEVKKDNLKKTEKDNPTEIQKDKFKSQIKSETLKITNEARPKTKSDDSVKKDTQSIKSKPVKENEDKTKK
;
A
#
# COMPACT_ATOMS: atom_id res chain seq x y z
N MET A 1 -30.08 -9.11 29.60
CA MET A 1 -31.33 -8.76 28.88
C MET A 1 -31.66 -7.26 28.84
N GLY A 2 -31.13 -6.39 29.73
CA GLY A 2 -31.51 -4.97 29.77
C GLY A 2 -31.02 -4.09 28.61
N TYR A 3 -29.84 -4.39 28.05
CA TYR A 3 -29.22 -3.54 27.01
C TYR A 3 -29.90 -3.67 25.64
N ILE A 4 -30.33 -4.89 25.27
CA ILE A 4 -31.09 -5.16 24.03
C ILE A 4 -32.49 -4.53 24.08
N LYS A 5 -33.15 -4.54 25.25
CA LYS A 5 -34.40 -3.80 25.44
C LYS A 5 -34.18 -2.29 25.28
N SER A 6 -33.12 -1.74 25.88
CA SER A 6 -32.80 -0.30 25.79
C SER A 6 -32.54 0.15 24.34
N ILE A 7 -31.75 -0.60 23.58
CA ILE A 7 -31.47 -0.30 22.16
C ILE A 7 -32.74 -0.43 21.31
N GLY A 8 -33.55 -1.46 21.55
CA GLY A 8 -34.84 -1.62 20.87
C GLY A 8 -35.77 -0.43 21.14
N THR A 9 -35.86 0.02 22.38
CA THR A 9 -36.67 1.18 22.75
C THR A 9 -36.13 2.48 22.11
N VAL A 10 -34.81 2.66 22.04
CA VAL A 10 -34.21 3.83 21.38
C VAL A 10 -34.50 3.83 19.88
N LEU A 11 -34.38 2.69 19.20
CA LEU A 11 -34.72 2.58 17.78
C LEU A 11 -36.22 2.83 17.53
N ILE A 12 -37.08 2.37 18.44
CA ILE A 12 -38.51 2.67 18.39
C ILE A 12 -38.76 4.16 18.59
N TYR A 13 -38.09 4.82 19.53
CA TYR A 13 -38.23 6.26 19.74
C TYR A 13 -37.70 7.07 18.57
N ILE A 14 -36.57 6.68 17.98
CA ILE A 14 -36.03 7.33 16.76
C ILE A 14 -36.98 7.12 15.59
N GLY A 15 -37.44 5.89 15.37
CA GLY A 15 -38.40 5.57 14.31
C GLY A 15 -39.72 6.33 14.49
N PHE A 16 -40.24 6.40 15.72
CA PHE A 16 -41.43 7.17 16.06
C PHE A 16 -41.22 8.67 15.85
N PHE A 17 -40.07 9.21 16.30
CA PHE A 17 -39.72 10.61 16.10
C PHE A 17 -39.61 10.98 14.61
N LEU A 18 -38.95 10.13 13.81
CA LEU A 18 -38.86 10.31 12.35
C LEU A 18 -40.24 10.21 11.69
N ALA A 19 -41.09 9.28 12.12
CA ALA A 19 -42.46 9.17 11.63
C ALA A 19 -43.30 10.41 11.99
N VAL A 20 -43.18 10.92 13.22
CA VAL A 20 -43.84 12.17 13.63
C VAL A 20 -43.36 13.33 12.75
N ILE A 21 -42.05 13.51 12.53
CA ILE A 21 -41.56 14.59 11.66
C ILE A 21 -42.04 14.44 10.21
N THR A 22 -42.13 13.21 9.70
CA THR A 22 -42.55 12.96 8.31
C THR A 22 -44.04 13.19 8.09
N PHE A 23 -44.88 12.87 9.08
CA PHE A 23 -46.34 12.85 8.92
C PHE A 23 -47.09 13.91 9.73
N LEU A 24 -46.42 14.73 10.55
CA LEU A 24 -47.07 15.79 11.32
C LEU A 24 -47.45 16.96 10.38
N PRO A 25 -48.76 17.23 10.16
CA PRO A 25 -49.19 18.28 9.25
C PRO A 25 -48.81 19.67 9.76
N GLY A 26 -48.39 20.56 8.86
CA GLY A 26 -48.01 21.94 9.16
C GLY A 26 -46.56 22.13 9.63
N LEU A 27 -45.70 21.11 9.52
CA LEU A 27 -44.26 21.29 9.69
C LEU A 27 -43.64 21.82 8.38
N PRO A 28 -43.01 23.01 8.38
CA PRO A 28 -42.31 23.52 7.21
C PRO A 28 -41.02 22.71 6.94
N PRO A 29 -40.58 22.56 5.68
CA PRO A 29 -41.11 23.21 4.48
C PRO A 29 -42.36 22.49 3.90
N GLU A 30 -43.39 23.27 3.57
CA GLU A 30 -44.54 22.79 2.79
C GLU A 30 -44.09 22.67 1.32
N ALA A 31 -43.80 21.45 0.89
CA ALA A 31 -43.48 21.11 -0.50
C ALA A 31 -44.23 19.85 -0.93
N GLU A 32 -44.55 19.75 -2.21
CA GLU A 32 -45.08 18.52 -2.79
C GLU A 32 -43.94 17.54 -3.04
N TYR A 33 -44.02 16.37 -2.41
CA TYR A 33 -43.04 15.30 -2.58
C TYR A 33 -43.66 14.19 -3.44
N SER A 34 -43.46 14.26 -4.75
CA SER A 34 -43.82 13.19 -5.69
C SER A 34 -42.58 12.45 -6.16
N GLU A 35 -42.71 11.16 -6.49
CA GLU A 35 -41.65 10.46 -7.21
C GLU A 35 -41.45 11.13 -8.57
N TYR A 36 -40.22 11.56 -8.86
CA TYR A 36 -39.84 12.05 -10.18
C TYR A 36 -38.61 11.28 -10.63
N SER A 37 -38.65 10.77 -11.86
CA SER A 37 -37.52 10.09 -12.47
C SER A 37 -36.74 11.09 -13.30
N ILE A 38 -35.46 11.29 -12.95
CA ILE A 38 -34.54 12.05 -13.79
C ILE A 38 -33.95 11.09 -14.81
N LYS A 39 -34.17 11.34 -16.10
CA LYS A 39 -33.36 10.73 -17.16
C LYS A 39 -32.01 11.46 -17.18
N PHE A 40 -30.98 10.79 -16.67
CA PHE A 40 -29.62 11.23 -16.90
C PHE A 40 -29.31 11.15 -18.40
N PRO A 41 -28.54 12.11 -18.96
CA PRO A 41 -28.17 12.09 -20.36
C PRO A 41 -27.48 10.77 -20.70
N SER A 42 -27.98 10.04 -21.71
CA SER A 42 -27.28 8.87 -22.24
C SER A 42 -26.00 9.36 -22.93
N ARG A 43 -24.85 8.98 -22.37
CA ARG A 43 -23.54 9.35 -22.91
C ARG A 43 -23.21 8.51 -24.13
N ASN A 44 -22.44 9.11 -25.04
CA ASN A 44 -21.75 8.35 -26.08
C ASN A 44 -20.76 7.39 -25.39
N GLU A 45 -21.03 6.09 -25.43
CA GLU A 45 -20.25 5.00 -24.84
C GLU A 45 -18.86 4.78 -25.49
N ASN A 46 -18.33 5.77 -26.22
CA ASN A 46 -17.27 5.52 -27.21
C ASN A 46 -15.83 5.89 -26.79
N GLU A 47 -15.55 6.24 -25.53
CA GLU A 47 -14.23 6.82 -25.19
C GLU A 47 -13.36 6.01 -24.22
N ILE A 48 -13.93 5.15 -23.38
CA ILE A 48 -13.17 4.36 -22.40
C ILE A 48 -13.69 2.93 -22.43
N GLU A 49 -12.78 1.98 -22.63
CA GLU A 49 -13.12 0.57 -22.60
C GLU A 49 -13.00 0.05 -21.17
N ILE A 50 -14.11 -0.42 -20.60
CA ILE A 50 -14.15 -1.06 -19.28
C ILE A 50 -14.11 -2.57 -19.49
N LEU A 51 -13.13 -3.23 -18.89
CA LEU A 51 -12.85 -4.65 -19.05
C LEU A 51 -12.99 -5.39 -17.71
N PHE A 52 -13.46 -6.63 -17.76
CA PHE A 52 -13.49 -7.58 -16.63
C PHE A 52 -14.24 -7.09 -15.38
N SER A 53 -15.29 -6.28 -15.56
CA SER A 53 -16.08 -5.73 -14.46
C SER A 53 -16.71 -6.84 -13.61
N GLY A 54 -16.41 -6.82 -12.31
CA GLY A 54 -16.87 -7.80 -11.33
C GLY A 54 -16.10 -9.12 -11.34
N GLU A 55 -15.19 -9.34 -12.29
CA GLU A 55 -14.37 -10.57 -12.38
C GLU A 55 -13.07 -10.45 -11.59
N ILE A 56 -12.58 -9.22 -11.40
CA ILE A 56 -11.35 -8.91 -10.66
C ILE A 56 -11.61 -7.86 -9.60
N LYS A 57 -10.61 -7.65 -8.74
CA LYS A 57 -10.64 -6.60 -7.73
C LYS A 57 -9.25 -6.05 -7.49
N GLY A 58 -9.13 -4.73 -7.54
CA GLY A 58 -7.94 -3.99 -7.17
C GLY A 58 -6.73 -4.17 -8.10
N PRO A 59 -6.85 -4.11 -9.45
CA PRO A 59 -5.68 -4.05 -10.33
C PRO A 59 -4.89 -2.77 -10.04
N GLU A 60 -3.83 -2.86 -9.23
CA GLU A 60 -3.18 -1.68 -8.64
C GLU A 60 -2.08 -1.10 -9.53
N ASP A 61 -1.24 -1.98 -10.10
CA ASP A 61 -0.14 -1.62 -10.99
C ASP A 61 -0.14 -2.49 -12.25
N PHE A 62 0.54 -2.02 -13.30
CA PHE A 62 0.77 -2.79 -14.53
C PHE A 62 2.24 -2.88 -14.87
N ALA A 63 2.61 -4.04 -15.41
CA ALA A 63 3.87 -4.25 -16.08
C ALA A 63 3.62 -4.90 -17.44
N SER A 64 4.41 -4.51 -18.43
CA SER A 64 4.36 -5.08 -19.78
C SER A 64 5.73 -5.59 -20.22
N PHE A 65 5.72 -6.62 -21.05
CA PHE A 65 6.91 -7.15 -21.72
C PHE A 65 6.50 -7.80 -23.04
N ASN A 66 7.14 -7.40 -24.14
CA ASN A 66 6.82 -7.88 -25.50
C ASN A 66 5.33 -7.72 -25.88
N GLY A 67 4.70 -6.59 -25.52
CA GLY A 67 3.29 -6.30 -25.76
C GLY A 67 2.32 -7.00 -24.79
N GLU A 68 2.79 -8.00 -24.04
CA GLU A 68 1.95 -8.68 -23.05
C GLU A 68 1.87 -7.86 -21.76
N ILE A 69 0.66 -7.67 -21.24
CA ILE A 69 0.40 -6.87 -20.03
C ILE A 69 -0.06 -7.73 -18.85
N TYR A 70 0.44 -7.38 -17.67
CA TYR A 70 0.25 -8.09 -16.42
C TYR A 70 -0.16 -7.11 -15.32
N THR A 71 -0.95 -7.57 -14.36
CA THR A 71 -1.35 -6.78 -13.19
C THR A 71 -1.47 -7.63 -11.93
N GLY A 72 -1.31 -6.99 -10.79
CA GLY A 72 -1.54 -7.54 -9.46
C GLY A 72 -2.97 -7.28 -8.98
N ILE A 73 -3.66 -8.30 -8.50
CA ILE A 73 -5.04 -8.19 -7.99
C ILE A 73 -5.16 -8.66 -6.54
N CYS A 74 -6.26 -8.26 -5.88
CA CYS A 74 -6.63 -8.75 -4.56
C CYS A 74 -6.69 -10.29 -4.53
N GLY A 75 -6.34 -10.86 -3.38
CA GLY A 75 -6.26 -12.31 -3.22
C GLY A 75 -4.91 -12.91 -3.61
N GLY A 76 -3.89 -12.08 -3.86
CA GLY A 76 -2.50 -12.54 -4.00
C GLY A 76 -2.08 -12.89 -5.42
N TYR A 77 -2.92 -12.64 -6.43
CA TYR A 77 -2.65 -13.11 -7.79
C TYR A 77 -1.94 -12.05 -8.61
N VAL A 78 -0.99 -12.51 -9.42
CA VAL A 78 -0.56 -11.80 -10.63
C VAL A 78 -1.19 -12.49 -11.81
N VAL A 79 -1.81 -11.69 -12.66
CA VAL A 79 -2.56 -12.16 -13.81
C VAL A 79 -2.03 -11.52 -15.08
N LYS A 80 -2.06 -12.27 -16.17
CA LYS A 80 -1.86 -11.77 -17.52
C LYS A 80 -3.22 -11.39 -18.10
N ILE A 81 -3.29 -10.24 -18.75
CA ILE A 81 -4.48 -9.77 -19.43
C ILE A 81 -4.37 -10.20 -20.90
N GLU A 82 -5.30 -11.02 -21.34
CA GLU A 82 -5.50 -11.41 -22.74
C GLU A 82 -6.85 -10.82 -23.20
N GLU A 83 -7.06 -10.60 -24.50
CA GLU A 83 -8.16 -9.78 -25.03
C GLU A 83 -9.53 -10.06 -24.39
N ASN A 84 -9.90 -11.33 -24.20
CA ASN A 84 -11.20 -11.73 -23.66
C ASN A 84 -11.09 -12.52 -22.34
N ARG A 85 -9.92 -12.56 -21.71
CA ARG A 85 -9.76 -13.32 -20.46
C ARG A 85 -8.59 -12.87 -19.61
N ILE A 86 -8.71 -13.14 -18.32
CA ILE A 86 -7.63 -12.98 -17.37
C ILE A 86 -7.04 -14.36 -17.07
N LYS A 87 -5.71 -14.47 -17.19
CA LYS A 87 -4.98 -15.72 -16.99
C LYS A 87 -4.08 -15.61 -15.75
N PRO A 88 -4.38 -16.34 -14.67
CA PRO A 88 -3.52 -16.39 -13.49
C PRO A 88 -2.13 -16.93 -13.84
N ILE A 89 -1.09 -16.23 -13.40
CA ILE A 89 0.31 -16.58 -13.62
C ILE A 89 0.91 -17.16 -12.35
N VAL A 90 0.87 -16.38 -11.26
CA VAL A 90 1.32 -16.81 -9.93
C VAL A 90 0.35 -16.34 -8.86
N LYS A 91 0.36 -17.05 -7.74
CA LYS A 91 -0.35 -16.68 -6.51
C LYS A 91 0.66 -16.62 -5.37
N PHE A 92 0.74 -15.47 -4.72
CA PHE A 92 1.50 -15.31 -3.48
C PHE A 92 0.64 -15.64 -2.26
N GLY A 93 1.27 -15.60 -1.09
CA GLY A 93 0.60 -15.88 0.17
C GLY A 93 0.04 -17.30 0.28
N GLN A 94 -0.85 -17.47 1.25
CA GLN A 94 -1.45 -18.74 1.63
C GLN A 94 -2.90 -18.82 1.17
N LYS A 95 -3.49 -20.02 1.27
CA LYS A 95 -4.93 -20.19 1.08
C LYS A 95 -5.70 -19.34 2.10
N CYS A 96 -6.61 -18.53 1.60
CA CYS A 96 -7.44 -17.63 2.38
C CYS A 96 -8.92 -17.82 2.04
N ASP A 97 -9.80 -17.40 2.95
CA ASP A 97 -11.24 -17.63 2.85
C ASP A 97 -11.94 -16.52 2.07
N GLY A 98 -11.29 -15.36 1.92
CA GLY A 98 -11.73 -14.32 0.99
C GLY A 98 -10.82 -13.08 1.01
N LEU A 99 -11.19 -12.07 0.22
CA LEU A 99 -10.33 -10.93 -0.11
C LEU A 99 -9.98 -10.05 1.10
N TRP A 100 -10.78 -10.07 2.17
CA TRP A 100 -10.51 -9.33 3.42
C TRP A 100 -9.32 -9.92 4.21
N GLN A 101 -8.89 -11.14 3.89
CA GLN A 101 -7.70 -11.77 4.47
C GLN A 101 -6.43 -11.45 3.68
N GLU A 102 -6.27 -10.22 3.18
CA GLU A 102 -5.15 -9.85 2.29
C GLU A 102 -3.76 -10.17 2.87
N LYS A 103 -3.56 -10.03 4.19
CA LYS A 103 -2.32 -10.44 4.87
C LYS A 103 -2.02 -11.92 4.68
N LYS A 104 -3.05 -12.76 4.62
CA LYS A 104 -2.93 -14.20 4.39
C LYS A 104 -2.84 -14.50 2.91
N CYS A 105 -3.73 -13.93 2.09
CA CYS A 105 -3.79 -14.16 0.66
C CYS A 105 -2.58 -13.63 -0.11
N GLY A 106 -1.90 -12.61 0.40
CA GLY A 106 -1.02 -11.75 -0.41
C GLY A 106 -1.79 -10.62 -1.08
N ARG A 107 -1.05 -9.57 -1.44
CA ARG A 107 -1.52 -8.40 -2.18
C ARG A 107 -0.36 -7.82 -2.99
N PRO A 108 -0.20 -8.24 -4.26
CA PRO A 108 0.71 -7.58 -5.19
C PRO A 108 0.27 -6.15 -5.42
N LEU A 109 1.19 -5.21 -5.20
CA LEU A 109 1.01 -3.80 -5.46
C LEU A 109 1.84 -3.46 -6.70
N GLY A 110 3.16 -3.32 -6.58
CA GLY A 110 4.04 -2.95 -7.69
C GLY A 110 4.57 -4.10 -8.53
N LEU A 111 4.69 -3.88 -9.84
CA LEU A 111 5.17 -4.84 -10.82
C LEU A 111 6.18 -4.19 -11.78
N LYS A 112 7.29 -4.88 -12.07
CA LYS A 112 8.25 -4.42 -13.09
C LYS A 112 8.95 -5.57 -13.79
N PHE A 113 9.01 -5.54 -15.11
CA PHE A 113 9.89 -6.44 -15.87
C PHE A 113 11.31 -5.89 -15.93
N ASN A 114 12.30 -6.78 -15.86
CA ASN A 114 13.66 -6.46 -16.28
C ASN A 114 13.83 -6.69 -17.80
N ASP A 115 14.96 -6.25 -18.34
CA ASP A 115 15.31 -6.41 -19.76
C ASP A 115 15.39 -7.88 -20.22
N LYS A 116 15.43 -8.84 -19.29
CA LYS A 116 15.47 -10.28 -19.57
C LYS A 116 14.07 -10.92 -19.63
N GLY A 117 13.01 -10.16 -19.39
CA GLY A 117 11.64 -10.67 -19.32
C GLY A 117 11.32 -11.41 -18.02
N GLU A 118 12.11 -11.22 -16.97
CA GLU A 118 11.76 -11.68 -15.62
C GLU A 118 10.90 -10.60 -14.95
N LEU A 119 9.74 -11.00 -14.42
CA LEU A 119 8.83 -10.10 -13.73
C LEU A 119 9.22 -10.02 -12.25
N PHE A 120 9.38 -8.83 -11.70
CA PHE A 120 9.53 -8.61 -10.28
C PHE A 120 8.24 -8.04 -9.72
N VAL A 121 7.86 -8.52 -8.53
CA VAL A 121 6.58 -8.19 -7.91
C VAL A 121 6.80 -7.86 -6.45
N ALA A 122 6.35 -6.68 -6.02
CA ALA A 122 6.25 -6.31 -4.62
C ALA A 122 4.89 -6.76 -4.09
N ASP A 123 4.90 -7.77 -3.23
CA ASP A 123 3.74 -8.13 -2.44
C ASP A 123 3.78 -7.39 -1.11
N ALA A 124 2.71 -6.66 -0.78
CA ALA A 124 2.59 -5.80 0.40
C ALA A 124 3.04 -6.47 1.70
N TYR A 125 2.88 -7.80 1.82
CA TYR A 125 3.08 -8.58 3.03
C TYR A 125 4.28 -9.52 2.97
N TYR A 126 4.54 -10.10 1.80
CA TYR A 126 5.47 -11.22 1.66
C TYR A 126 6.84 -10.83 1.08
N GLY A 127 6.99 -9.58 0.62
CA GLY A 127 8.25 -9.04 0.12
C GLY A 127 8.32 -8.93 -1.40
N ILE A 128 9.55 -8.89 -1.94
CA ILE A 128 9.77 -8.75 -3.39
C ILE A 128 10.14 -10.10 -3.98
N PHE A 129 9.41 -10.50 -5.00
CA PHE A 129 9.60 -11.76 -5.71
C PHE A 129 10.11 -11.54 -7.12
N LYS A 130 11.01 -12.42 -7.57
CA LYS A 130 11.35 -12.58 -8.98
C LYS A 130 10.56 -13.75 -9.54
N VAL A 131 9.79 -13.51 -10.59
CA VAL A 131 8.83 -14.43 -11.21
C VAL A 131 9.26 -14.70 -12.65
N ASN A 132 9.36 -15.98 -13.01
CA ASN A 132 9.43 -16.39 -14.40
C ASN A 132 8.00 -16.66 -14.89
N VAL A 133 7.48 -15.78 -15.74
CA VAL A 133 6.08 -15.85 -16.22
C VAL A 133 5.79 -17.09 -17.07
N ASN A 134 6.81 -17.66 -17.72
CA ASN A 134 6.68 -18.84 -18.56
C ASN A 134 6.59 -20.13 -17.73
N THR A 135 7.49 -20.29 -16.74
CA THR A 135 7.50 -21.48 -15.87
C THR A 135 6.54 -21.34 -14.68
N ARG A 136 6.04 -20.13 -14.41
CA ARG A 136 5.20 -19.78 -13.24
C ARG A 136 5.88 -20.03 -11.90
N GLN A 137 7.21 -20.11 -11.91
CA GLN A 137 8.02 -20.25 -10.70
C GLN A 137 8.47 -18.87 -10.24
N TYR A 138 8.60 -18.72 -8.93
CA TYR A 138 9.09 -17.49 -8.33
C TYR A 138 10.04 -17.76 -7.17
N VAL A 139 10.90 -16.77 -6.89
CA VAL A 139 11.86 -16.78 -5.79
C VAL A 139 11.73 -15.48 -5.01
N ASN A 140 11.74 -15.56 -3.69
CA ASN A 140 11.76 -14.38 -2.84
C ASN A 140 13.17 -13.75 -2.85
N VAL A 141 13.27 -12.49 -3.29
CA VAL A 141 14.52 -11.72 -3.41
C VAL A 141 14.73 -10.85 -2.18
N VAL A 142 13.65 -10.25 -1.66
CA VAL A 142 13.68 -9.42 -0.44
C VAL A 142 12.61 -9.95 0.52
N ASN A 143 13.06 -10.58 1.60
CA ASN A 143 12.18 -11.21 2.58
C ASN A 143 11.53 -10.18 3.52
N SER A 144 10.22 -10.30 3.75
CA SER A 144 9.48 -9.39 4.64
C SER A 144 9.81 -9.51 6.12
N SER A 145 10.48 -10.60 6.54
CA SER A 145 10.87 -10.84 7.93
C SER A 145 12.23 -10.24 8.29
N GLU A 146 13.02 -9.82 7.30
CA GLU A 146 14.36 -9.28 7.53
C GLU A 146 14.30 -7.79 7.87
N PRO A 147 14.84 -7.34 9.03
CA PRO A 147 14.88 -5.94 9.36
C PRO A 147 15.91 -5.21 8.50
N ILE A 148 15.52 -4.05 7.96
CA ILE A 148 16.39 -3.16 7.22
C ILE A 148 16.57 -1.92 8.09
N ASP A 149 17.80 -1.63 8.49
CA ASP A 149 18.12 -0.53 9.41
C ASP A 149 17.30 -0.57 10.71
N GLY A 150 17.19 -1.78 11.30
CA GLY A 150 16.47 -2.01 12.56
C GLY A 150 14.94 -1.96 12.47
N LYS A 151 14.36 -1.81 11.27
CA LYS A 151 12.91 -1.74 11.05
C LYS A 151 12.44 -2.86 10.12
N ILE A 152 11.35 -3.52 10.52
CA ILE A 152 10.63 -4.47 9.67
C ILE A 152 9.76 -3.67 8.70
N THR A 153 9.93 -3.92 7.41
CA THR A 153 9.07 -3.39 6.35
C THR A 153 7.64 -3.91 6.54
N LYS A 154 6.64 -3.03 6.47
CA LYS A 154 5.23 -3.43 6.62
C LYS A 154 4.44 -3.38 5.32
N ILE A 155 4.84 -2.54 4.37
CA ILE A 155 4.13 -2.40 3.09
C ILE A 155 5.15 -2.26 1.96
N PHE A 156 5.46 -3.36 1.27
CA PHE A 156 6.19 -3.32 0.01
C PHE A 156 5.25 -2.83 -1.08
N ASN A 157 5.54 -1.68 -1.69
CA ASN A 157 4.58 -1.04 -2.60
C ASN A 157 5.05 -1.07 -4.05
N ALA A 158 5.89 -0.13 -4.49
CA ALA A 158 6.40 -0.11 -5.86
C ALA A 158 7.87 -0.51 -5.95
N LEU A 159 8.30 -0.86 -7.17
CA LEU A 159 9.69 -1.13 -7.49
C LEU A 159 10.05 -0.73 -8.91
N ASP A 160 11.33 -0.44 -9.14
CA ASP A 160 11.94 -0.36 -10.45
C ASP A 160 13.31 -1.06 -10.44
N ILE A 161 13.77 -1.47 -11.61
CA ILE A 161 14.95 -2.34 -11.76
C ILE A 161 15.98 -1.63 -12.63
N ALA A 162 17.19 -1.47 -12.10
CA ALA A 162 18.32 -0.96 -12.86
C ALA A 162 18.92 -2.06 -13.74
N LYS A 163 19.62 -1.67 -14.80
CA LYS A 163 20.32 -2.53 -15.77
C LYS A 163 21.37 -3.43 -15.11
N ASN A 164 21.97 -2.98 -14.00
CA ASN A 164 22.89 -3.79 -13.21
C ASN A 164 22.19 -4.86 -12.33
N GLY A 165 20.86 -4.87 -12.31
CA GLY A 165 20.01 -5.76 -11.52
C GLY A 165 19.63 -5.23 -10.15
N ASP A 166 20.16 -4.07 -9.72
CA ASP A 166 19.75 -3.44 -8.46
C ASP A 166 18.26 -3.07 -8.52
N ILE A 167 17.57 -3.21 -7.39
CA ILE A 167 16.13 -2.93 -7.28
C ILE A 167 15.96 -1.69 -6.41
N TYR A 168 15.24 -0.70 -6.92
CA TYR A 168 14.84 0.49 -6.17
C TYR A 168 13.37 0.33 -5.82
N TRP A 169 13.03 0.36 -4.53
CA TRP A 169 11.69 -0.01 -4.10
C TRP A 169 11.23 0.80 -2.88
N THR A 170 9.92 0.84 -2.67
CA THR A 170 9.30 1.63 -1.62
C THR A 170 8.75 0.76 -0.49
N ASP A 171 9.01 1.21 0.73
CA ASP A 171 8.33 0.76 1.93
C ASP A 171 7.36 1.87 2.35
N SER A 172 6.05 1.68 2.15
CA SER A 172 5.08 2.75 2.39
C SER A 172 4.92 3.07 3.88
N SER A 173 5.18 2.11 4.78
CA SER A 173 5.11 2.32 6.22
C SER A 173 5.95 1.29 6.97
N THR A 174 6.72 1.73 7.97
CA THR A 174 7.36 0.82 8.93
C THR A 174 6.49 0.52 10.15
N ASP A 175 5.37 1.21 10.29
CA ASP A 175 4.58 1.21 11.52
C ASP A 175 3.33 0.34 11.41
N PHE A 176 2.63 0.38 10.27
CA PHE A 176 1.37 -0.34 10.06
C PHE A 176 1.40 -1.13 8.75
N TYR A 177 0.75 -2.29 8.76
CA TYR A 177 0.50 -3.09 7.56
C TYR A 177 -0.66 -2.51 6.74
N LEU A 178 -0.84 -2.97 5.50
CA LEU A 178 -1.87 -2.45 4.59
C LEU A 178 -3.32 -2.57 5.14
N HIS A 179 -3.65 -3.66 5.83
CA HIS A 179 -4.96 -3.86 6.47
C HIS A 179 -5.21 -2.94 7.68
N ASP A 180 -4.18 -2.21 8.12
CA ASP A 180 -4.20 -1.17 9.15
C ASP A 180 -3.84 0.20 8.54
N GLY A 181 -3.92 0.33 7.21
CA GLY A 181 -3.40 1.46 6.45
C GLY A 181 -4.01 2.81 6.83
N ILE A 182 -5.22 2.84 7.38
CA ILE A 182 -5.83 4.08 7.88
C ILE A 182 -4.97 4.75 8.96
N TYR A 183 -4.28 3.96 9.79
CA TYR A 183 -3.39 4.48 10.81
C TYR A 183 -2.13 5.10 10.21
N SER A 184 -1.63 4.61 9.07
CA SER A 184 -0.52 5.24 8.36
C SER A 184 -0.85 6.66 7.90
N PHE A 185 -2.12 6.94 7.56
CA PHE A 185 -2.57 8.28 7.15
C PHE A 185 -2.70 9.24 8.33
N LEU A 186 -2.84 8.72 9.56
CA LEU A 186 -2.93 9.50 10.79
C LEU A 186 -1.59 9.55 11.55
N ALA A 187 -0.65 8.66 11.25
CA ALA A 187 0.67 8.62 11.86
C ALA A 187 1.62 9.66 11.27
N ASN A 188 2.82 9.75 11.83
CA ASN A 188 3.88 10.52 11.19
C ASN A 188 4.46 9.72 10.01
N PRO A 189 5.01 10.38 8.97
CA PRO A 189 5.68 9.71 7.88
C PRO A 189 6.80 8.77 8.36
N SER A 190 6.71 7.50 7.98
CA SER A 190 7.71 6.47 8.29
C SER A 190 8.17 5.66 7.08
N GLY A 191 7.65 6.00 5.89
CA GLY A 191 8.00 5.31 4.66
C GLY A 191 9.42 5.59 4.19
N ARG A 192 9.92 4.76 3.27
CA ARG A 192 11.32 4.74 2.84
C ARG A 192 11.47 4.45 1.35
N LEU A 193 12.51 5.02 0.74
CA LEU A 193 13.06 4.58 -0.54
C LEU A 193 14.28 3.72 -0.25
N ILE A 194 14.32 2.51 -0.81
CA ILE A 194 15.34 1.50 -0.52
C ILE A 194 15.97 1.01 -1.82
N ARG A 195 17.28 0.79 -1.80
CA ARG A 195 18.01 0.08 -2.84
C ARG A 195 18.38 -1.31 -2.35
N TYR A 196 17.95 -2.34 -3.06
CA TYR A 196 18.52 -3.68 -2.96
C TYR A 196 19.67 -3.81 -3.96
N ASN A 197 20.88 -4.03 -3.46
CA ASN A 197 22.03 -4.27 -4.31
C ASN A 197 22.09 -5.74 -4.72
N ALA A 198 21.95 -6.04 -6.01
CA ALA A 198 21.84 -7.41 -6.50
C ALA A 198 23.14 -8.22 -6.37
N ALA A 199 24.30 -7.57 -6.43
CA ALA A 199 25.60 -8.21 -6.30
C ALA A 199 25.87 -8.68 -4.86
N THR A 200 25.57 -7.82 -3.87
CA THR A 200 25.82 -8.09 -2.45
C THR A 200 24.62 -8.67 -1.71
N LYS A 201 23.43 -8.64 -2.33
CA LYS A 201 22.14 -9.05 -1.76
C LYS A 201 21.77 -8.29 -0.48
N LYS A 202 22.13 -7.01 -0.40
CA LYS A 202 21.88 -6.15 0.77
C LYS A 202 20.95 -4.99 0.43
N ASN A 203 20.09 -4.65 1.39
CA ASN A 203 19.24 -3.47 1.32
C ASN A 203 19.90 -2.27 1.99
N GLU A 204 19.76 -1.10 1.36
CA GLU A 204 20.21 0.19 1.88
C GLU A 204 19.08 1.21 1.77
N VAL A 205 18.81 1.92 2.86
CA VAL A 205 17.79 2.97 2.88
C VAL A 205 18.39 4.26 2.32
N LEU A 206 17.85 4.74 1.21
CA LEU A 206 18.30 5.97 0.54
C LEU A 206 17.61 7.22 1.09
N ILE A 207 16.30 7.13 1.32
CA ILE A 207 15.48 8.21 1.90
C ILE A 207 14.58 7.64 3.00
N LYS A 208 14.43 8.37 4.10
CA LYS A 208 13.58 8.04 5.26
C LYS A 208 12.46 9.06 5.44
N ASN A 209 11.44 8.68 6.22
CA ASN A 209 10.33 9.53 6.64
C ASN A 209 9.53 10.09 5.45
N LEU A 210 9.36 9.28 4.41
CA LEU A 210 8.46 9.58 3.28
C LEU A 210 7.01 9.37 3.72
N GLY A 211 6.13 10.28 3.29
CA GLY A 211 4.70 10.20 3.58
C GLY A 211 4.02 9.20 2.67
N PHE A 212 4.00 7.93 3.09
CA PHE A 212 3.37 6.81 2.38
C PHE A 212 3.85 6.71 0.91
N PRO A 213 5.13 6.42 0.66
CA PRO A 213 5.65 6.36 -0.70
C PRO A 213 5.05 5.18 -1.46
N ASN A 214 4.38 5.49 -2.57
CA ASN A 214 3.81 4.48 -3.47
C ASN A 214 4.72 4.28 -4.67
N GLY A 215 4.69 5.17 -5.67
CA GLY A 215 5.45 5.02 -6.91
C GLY A 215 6.95 5.33 -6.82
N VAL A 216 7.73 4.60 -7.62
CA VAL A 216 9.18 4.80 -7.81
C VAL A 216 9.54 4.52 -9.27
N LEU A 217 10.43 5.33 -9.85
CA LEU A 217 10.93 5.09 -11.21
C LEU A 217 12.36 5.62 -11.37
N LEU A 218 13.20 4.84 -12.05
CA LEU A 218 14.51 5.28 -12.52
C LEU A 218 14.36 6.16 -13.76
N SER A 219 15.26 7.13 -13.90
CA SER A 219 15.50 7.79 -15.18
C SER A 219 16.07 6.81 -16.20
N ASP A 220 15.81 7.03 -17.49
CA ASP A 220 16.27 6.15 -18.59
C ASP A 220 17.80 5.94 -18.62
N ASP A 221 18.56 6.96 -18.22
CA ASP A 221 20.02 6.94 -18.13
C ASP A 221 20.55 6.50 -16.74
N GLU A 222 19.63 6.20 -15.82
CA GLU A 222 19.87 5.83 -14.43
C GLU A 222 20.75 6.85 -13.69
N SER A 223 20.66 8.13 -14.06
CA SER A 223 21.36 9.21 -13.37
C SER A 223 20.70 9.57 -12.04
N PHE A 224 19.39 9.33 -11.93
CA PHE A 224 18.59 9.50 -10.72
C PHE A 224 17.40 8.54 -10.65
N VAL A 225 16.81 8.42 -9.47
CA VAL A 225 15.53 7.76 -9.21
C VAL A 225 14.56 8.76 -8.60
N ILE A 226 13.29 8.71 -8.98
CA ILE A 226 12.21 9.52 -8.37
C ILE A 226 11.28 8.64 -7.54
N VAL A 227 10.74 9.22 -6.47
CA VAL A 227 9.78 8.56 -5.56
C VAL A 227 8.64 9.51 -5.22
N GLY A 228 7.41 9.04 -5.39
CA GLY A 228 6.20 9.78 -5.01
C GLY A 228 5.95 9.68 -3.52
N SER A 229 5.68 10.80 -2.85
CA SER A 229 5.31 10.86 -1.44
C SER A 229 3.85 11.30 -1.30
N THR A 230 2.94 10.32 -1.30
CA THR A 230 1.49 10.48 -1.36
C THR A 230 0.95 11.50 -0.35
N LEU A 231 1.26 11.33 0.95
CA LEU A 231 0.74 12.20 2.03
C LEU A 231 1.45 13.56 2.13
N ASN A 232 2.48 13.80 1.32
CA ASN A 232 3.18 15.08 1.27
C ASN A 232 3.00 15.80 -0.07
N LEU A 233 2.17 15.29 -0.98
CA LEU A 233 1.85 15.93 -2.26
C LEU A 233 3.10 16.35 -3.05
N LYS A 234 4.13 15.50 -3.06
CA LYS A 234 5.42 15.80 -3.70
C LYS A 234 6.08 14.56 -4.25
N ILE A 235 6.97 14.77 -5.21
CA ILE A 235 7.90 13.76 -5.72
C ILE A 235 9.31 14.22 -5.38
N LEU A 236 10.11 13.31 -4.84
CA LEU A 236 11.51 13.56 -4.55
C LEU A 236 12.37 12.85 -5.60
N LYS A 237 13.51 13.46 -5.92
CA LYS A 237 14.55 12.89 -6.76
C LYS A 237 15.76 12.54 -5.90
N TYR A 238 16.29 11.34 -6.05
CA TYR A 238 17.55 10.90 -5.47
C TYR A 238 18.58 10.72 -6.57
N ASN A 239 19.66 11.50 -6.53
CA ASN A 239 20.69 11.46 -7.56
C ASN A 239 21.59 10.24 -7.37
N LEU A 240 21.72 9.40 -8.39
CA LEU A 240 22.52 8.18 -8.39
C LEU A 240 23.92 8.40 -8.96
N LYS A 241 24.06 9.34 -9.91
CA LYS A 241 25.30 9.65 -10.61
C LYS A 241 25.58 11.16 -10.57
N GLY A 242 26.81 11.53 -10.96
CA GLY A 242 27.23 12.92 -11.09
C GLY A 242 27.58 13.62 -9.76
N PRO A 243 27.80 14.95 -9.78
CA PRO A 243 28.31 15.70 -8.62
C PRO A 243 27.39 15.70 -7.40
N LYS A 244 26.09 15.48 -7.61
CA LYS A 244 25.07 15.41 -6.56
C LYS A 244 24.76 13.97 -6.11
N ALA A 245 25.53 12.96 -6.55
CA ALA A 245 25.27 11.57 -6.21
C ALA A 245 25.13 11.38 -4.69
N GLY A 246 24.10 10.64 -4.28
CA GLY A 246 23.75 10.42 -2.88
C GLY A 246 22.86 11.51 -2.25
N GLN A 247 22.61 12.62 -2.95
CA GLN A 247 21.76 13.71 -2.47
C GLN A 247 20.33 13.59 -3.01
N GLN A 248 19.37 13.89 -2.15
CA GLN A 248 17.97 14.07 -2.53
C GLN A 248 17.64 15.54 -2.78
N GLU A 249 16.72 15.80 -3.71
CA GLU A 249 16.15 17.11 -3.96
C GLU A 249 14.65 16.99 -4.32
N ILE A 250 13.93 18.10 -4.20
CA ILE A 250 12.52 18.16 -4.58
C ILE A 250 12.46 18.12 -6.11
N PHE A 251 11.68 17.18 -6.66
CA PHE A 251 11.43 17.09 -8.09
C PHE A 251 10.20 17.92 -8.47
N ILE A 252 9.11 17.73 -7.72
CA ILE A 252 7.89 18.56 -7.78
C ILE A 252 7.26 18.57 -6.39
N GLU A 253 6.70 19.70 -5.99
CA GLU A 253 6.02 19.89 -4.71
C GLU A 253 4.69 20.60 -4.95
N GLY A 254 3.71 20.36 -4.08
CA GLY A 254 2.38 20.94 -4.22
C GLY A 254 1.56 20.29 -5.35
N LEU A 255 1.66 18.97 -5.49
CA LEU A 255 0.85 18.23 -6.44
C LEU A 255 -0.64 18.45 -6.15
N PRO A 256 -1.48 18.59 -7.20
CA PRO A 256 -2.93 18.79 -7.06
C PRO A 256 -3.68 17.49 -6.71
N GLY A 257 -3.02 16.56 -6.02
CA GLY A 257 -3.58 15.26 -5.70
C GLY A 257 -2.59 14.31 -5.02
N LEU A 258 -3.14 13.25 -4.44
CA LEU A 258 -2.37 12.17 -3.81
C LEU A 258 -1.68 11.34 -4.90
N CYS A 259 -0.37 11.48 -5.07
CA CYS A 259 0.37 10.72 -6.06
C CYS A 259 0.46 9.23 -5.71
N ASP A 260 0.49 8.40 -6.74
CA ASP A 260 0.56 6.95 -6.62
C ASP A 260 1.66 6.37 -7.52
N ASN A 261 1.38 5.37 -8.39
CA ASN A 261 2.38 4.78 -9.27
C ASN A 261 2.90 5.76 -10.31
N ILE A 262 4.19 5.58 -10.66
CA ILE A 262 4.92 6.38 -11.62
C ILE A 262 5.42 5.44 -12.73
N HIS A 263 5.03 5.72 -13.97
CA HIS A 263 5.47 4.97 -15.15
C HIS A 263 6.26 5.87 -16.11
N SER A 264 6.99 5.24 -17.02
CA SER A 264 7.61 5.95 -18.14
C SER A 264 6.54 6.37 -19.16
N ASP A 265 6.70 7.54 -19.77
CA ASP A 265 5.91 7.94 -20.93
C ASP A 265 6.48 7.37 -22.26
N GLY A 266 7.59 6.63 -22.20
CA GLY A 266 8.30 6.06 -23.35
C GLY A 266 9.19 7.05 -24.11
N GLN A 267 9.29 8.30 -23.66
CA GLN A 267 10.07 9.38 -24.29
C GLN A 267 11.01 10.11 -23.31
N GLY A 268 11.34 9.45 -22.19
CA GLY A 268 12.19 10.01 -21.12
C GLY A 268 11.46 10.96 -20.16
N GLY A 269 10.13 11.04 -20.26
CA GLY A 269 9.25 11.65 -19.28
C GLY A 269 8.59 10.61 -18.38
N PHE A 270 7.68 11.09 -17.54
CA PHE A 270 7.02 10.31 -16.49
C PHE A 270 5.51 10.51 -16.54
N LEU A 271 4.76 9.43 -16.36
CA LEU A 271 3.33 9.44 -16.07
C LEU A 271 3.15 9.23 -14.57
N VAL A 272 2.46 10.16 -13.91
CA VAL A 272 2.19 10.11 -12.47
C VAL A 272 0.68 10.09 -12.28
N SER A 273 0.17 9.00 -11.73
CA SER A 273 -1.23 8.91 -11.34
C SER A 273 -1.46 9.65 -10.03
N LEU A 274 -2.50 10.46 -9.98
CA LEU A 274 -3.02 11.09 -8.78
C LEU A 274 -4.35 10.42 -8.44
N LEU A 275 -4.30 9.61 -7.39
CA LEU A 275 -5.39 8.76 -6.94
C LEU A 275 -6.65 9.56 -6.60
N ILE A 276 -6.46 10.66 -5.86
CA ILE A 276 -7.52 11.58 -5.45
C ILE A 276 -7.00 12.99 -5.68
N SER A 277 -7.76 13.80 -6.43
CA SER A 277 -7.48 15.22 -6.59
C SER A 277 -7.65 15.99 -5.28
N VAL A 278 -6.78 16.95 -5.05
CA VAL A 278 -6.78 17.81 -3.87
C VAL A 278 -6.94 19.24 -4.32
N ASP A 279 -7.91 19.92 -3.74
CA ASP A 279 -8.23 21.31 -4.00
C ASP A 279 -8.37 22.04 -2.65
N SER A 280 -7.94 23.30 -2.61
CA SER A 280 -8.12 24.17 -1.44
C SER A 280 -9.58 24.35 -1.05
N GLU A 281 -10.52 24.33 -2.02
CA GLU A 281 -11.95 24.49 -1.74
C GLU A 281 -12.60 23.20 -1.21
N HIS A 282 -12.00 22.05 -1.51
CA HIS A 282 -12.52 20.72 -1.18
C HIS A 282 -11.42 19.83 -0.58
N PRO A 283 -10.94 20.14 0.64
CA PRO A 283 -9.80 19.44 1.21
C PRO A 283 -10.15 17.99 1.56
N VAL A 284 -9.22 17.09 1.25
CA VAL A 284 -9.32 15.67 1.62
C VAL A 284 -9.07 15.53 3.12
N LEU A 285 -10.05 14.99 3.86
CA LEU A 285 -10.06 14.97 5.33
C LEU A 285 -8.75 14.50 5.99
N PRO A 286 -8.14 13.35 5.58
CA PRO A 286 -6.83 12.95 6.10
C PRO A 286 -5.75 14.05 6.02
N LEU A 287 -5.70 14.80 4.92
CA LEU A 287 -4.72 15.88 4.74
C LEU A 287 -4.99 17.06 5.67
N SER A 288 -6.27 17.41 5.90
CA SER A 288 -6.66 18.46 6.86
C SER A 288 -6.20 18.15 8.28
N PHE A 289 -6.07 16.86 8.64
CA PHE A 289 -5.61 16.46 9.98
C PHE A 289 -4.09 16.45 10.12
N ILE A 290 -3.31 16.41 9.03
CA ILE A 290 -1.84 16.32 9.06
C ILE A 290 -1.20 17.36 10.00
N PRO A 291 -1.54 18.66 9.92
CA PRO A 291 -0.93 19.70 10.77
C PRO A 291 -1.26 19.56 12.27
N HIS A 292 -2.25 18.75 12.64
CA HIS A 292 -2.81 18.68 14.00
C HIS A 292 -2.52 17.33 14.68
N PRO A 293 -1.34 17.16 15.33
CA PRO A 293 -0.92 15.87 15.88
C PRO A 293 -1.85 15.33 16.97
N TYR A 294 -2.43 16.19 17.82
CA TYR A 294 -3.35 15.76 18.86
C TYR A 294 -4.70 15.28 18.30
N ILE A 295 -5.19 15.91 17.23
CA ILE A 295 -6.41 15.47 16.53
C ILE A 295 -6.15 14.11 15.88
N ARG A 296 -5.05 13.95 15.14
CA ARG A 296 -4.66 12.64 14.56
C ARG A 296 -4.57 11.54 15.61
N LYS A 297 -3.94 11.83 16.75
CA LYS A 297 -3.83 10.90 17.88
C LYS A 297 -5.18 10.55 18.49
N MET A 298 -6.07 11.54 18.63
CA MET A 298 -7.44 11.33 19.12
C MET A 298 -8.23 10.42 18.16
N ILE A 299 -8.21 10.73 16.86
CA ILE A 299 -8.90 9.94 15.82
C ILE A 299 -8.36 8.51 15.79
N SER A 300 -7.03 8.33 15.79
CA SER A 300 -6.40 7.00 15.82
C SER A 300 -6.84 6.20 17.04
N ARG A 301 -6.89 6.83 18.23
CA ARG A 301 -7.37 6.15 19.45
C ARG A 301 -8.85 5.84 19.40
N LEU A 302 -9.66 6.69 18.78
CA LEU A 302 -11.09 6.45 18.61
C LEU A 302 -11.34 5.26 17.70
N ILE A 303 -10.68 5.20 16.54
CA ILE A 303 -10.74 4.06 15.61
C ILE A 303 -10.32 2.78 16.34
N TYR A 304 -9.19 2.80 17.03
CA TYR A 304 -8.73 1.65 17.81
C TYR A 304 -9.70 1.25 18.93
N SER A 305 -10.40 2.20 19.54
CA SER A 305 -11.39 1.88 20.59
C SER A 305 -12.61 1.14 20.02
N ILE A 306 -12.92 1.37 18.75
CA ILE A 306 -13.97 0.64 18.02
C ILE A 306 -13.43 -0.73 17.55
N GLU A 307 -12.20 -0.78 17.04
CA GLU A 307 -11.54 -2.00 16.55
C GLU A 307 -11.24 -3.01 17.68
N GLY A 308 -10.75 -2.52 18.83
CA GLY A 308 -10.19 -3.32 19.92
C GLY A 308 -11.10 -4.44 20.44
N PRO A 309 -12.40 -4.21 20.69
CA PRO A 309 -13.34 -5.27 21.07
C PRO A 309 -13.45 -6.39 20.01
N PHE A 310 -13.47 -6.06 18.72
CA PHE A 310 -13.51 -7.06 17.64
C PHE A 310 -12.20 -7.81 17.52
N LYS A 311 -11.07 -7.14 17.78
CA LYS A 311 -9.74 -7.74 17.79
C LYS A 311 -9.63 -8.77 18.90
N LEU A 312 -10.02 -8.39 20.11
CA LEU A 312 -10.09 -9.31 21.25
C LEU A 312 -11.03 -10.48 20.96
N LEU A 313 -12.20 -10.23 20.37
CA LEU A 313 -13.14 -11.27 19.99
C LEU A 313 -12.53 -12.21 18.94
N GLN A 314 -11.80 -11.69 17.95
CA GLN A 314 -11.13 -12.48 16.93
C GLN A 314 -9.98 -13.32 17.51
N ASP A 315 -9.23 -12.79 18.47
CA ASP A 315 -8.12 -13.50 19.12
C ASP A 315 -8.62 -14.66 20.02
N ILE A 316 -9.77 -14.49 20.69
CA ILE A 316 -10.37 -15.51 21.57
C ILE A 316 -11.21 -16.51 20.77
N TYR A 317 -12.00 -16.02 19.82
CA TYR A 317 -12.93 -16.81 19.01
C TYR A 317 -12.89 -16.34 17.55
N PRO A 318 -11.91 -16.83 16.77
CA PRO A 318 -11.76 -16.47 15.37
C PRO A 318 -13.05 -16.77 14.60
N ASN A 319 -13.64 -15.74 14.01
CA ASN A 319 -14.87 -15.88 13.25
C ASN A 319 -14.92 -14.93 12.06
N TYR A 320 -15.71 -15.32 11.06
CA TYR A 320 -15.84 -14.59 9.80
C TYR A 320 -16.25 -13.13 9.98
N TYR A 321 -17.21 -12.84 10.88
CA TYR A 321 -17.77 -11.50 11.04
C TYR A 321 -16.80 -10.54 11.71
N SER A 322 -16.15 -10.96 12.80
CA SER A 322 -15.13 -10.14 13.48
C SER A 322 -13.98 -9.80 12.55
N GLU A 323 -13.48 -10.76 11.78
CA GLU A 323 -12.40 -10.54 10.83
C GLU A 323 -12.80 -9.54 9.72
N ARG A 324 -14.01 -9.66 9.18
CA ARG A 324 -14.56 -8.71 8.19
C ARG A 324 -14.68 -7.29 8.76
N VAL A 325 -15.14 -7.16 10.00
CA VAL A 325 -15.25 -5.87 10.68
C VAL A 325 -13.88 -5.25 10.89
N LEU A 326 -12.90 -6.04 11.37
CA LEU A 326 -11.52 -5.59 11.54
C LEU A 326 -10.91 -5.09 10.24
N TYR A 327 -11.01 -5.88 9.17
CA TYR A 327 -10.54 -5.47 7.85
C TYR A 327 -11.21 -4.17 7.40
N THR A 328 -12.53 -4.07 7.54
CA THR A 328 -13.27 -2.88 7.10
C THR A 328 -12.79 -1.64 7.86
N ILE A 329 -12.61 -1.72 9.20
CA ILE A 329 -12.20 -0.61 10.05
C ILE A 329 -10.75 -0.18 9.79
N GLY A 330 -9.82 -1.13 9.72
CA GLY A 330 -8.38 -0.84 9.62
C GLY A 330 -7.92 -0.51 8.20
N SER A 331 -8.55 -1.12 7.19
CA SER A 331 -8.16 -0.92 5.78
C SER A 331 -8.66 0.43 5.24
N PHE A 332 -8.25 0.74 4.01
CA PHE A 332 -8.70 1.93 3.30
C PHE A 332 -10.17 1.90 2.86
N GLU A 333 -10.91 0.80 3.09
CA GLU A 333 -12.33 0.69 2.74
C GLU A 333 -13.21 1.73 3.45
N VAL A 334 -12.94 2.07 4.72
CA VAL A 334 -13.65 3.17 5.40
C VAL A 334 -13.33 4.53 4.76
N GLY A 335 -12.10 4.71 4.29
CA GLY A 335 -11.65 5.92 3.59
C GLY A 335 -12.49 6.23 2.36
N LYS A 336 -12.98 5.20 1.66
CA LYS A 336 -13.88 5.34 0.51
C LYS A 336 -15.17 6.08 0.88
N TYR A 337 -15.74 5.82 2.05
CA TYR A 337 -16.98 6.47 2.50
C TYR A 337 -16.75 7.87 3.08
N LEU A 338 -15.51 8.17 3.50
CA LEU A 338 -15.13 9.48 4.04
C LEU A 338 -14.74 10.49 2.95
N THR A 339 -14.53 10.03 1.71
CA THR A 339 -14.06 10.89 0.62
C THR A 339 -15.21 11.19 -0.33
N MET A 340 -15.67 12.45 -0.36
CA MET A 340 -16.80 12.87 -1.19
C MET A 340 -16.41 13.16 -2.66
N LYS A 341 -15.12 13.47 -2.91
CA LYS A 341 -14.56 13.71 -4.24
C LYS A 341 -13.59 12.59 -4.61
N THR A 342 -13.82 11.93 -5.72
CA THR A 342 -13.01 10.77 -6.15
C THR A 342 -12.34 10.99 -7.50
N ASP A 343 -12.37 12.23 -8.00
CA ASP A 343 -11.75 12.60 -9.27
C ASP A 343 -10.26 12.29 -9.25
N THR A 344 -9.80 11.74 -10.36
CA THR A 344 -8.41 11.35 -10.59
C THR A 344 -7.77 12.23 -11.65
N MET A 345 -6.44 12.34 -11.59
CA MET A 345 -5.66 13.03 -12.60
C MET A 345 -4.44 12.19 -12.95
N ILE A 346 -4.00 12.24 -14.20
CA ILE A 346 -2.74 11.65 -14.66
C ILE A 346 -1.89 12.79 -15.18
N LEU A 347 -0.79 13.05 -14.49
CA LEU A 347 0.17 14.07 -14.89
C LEU A 347 1.22 13.44 -15.81
N ARG A 348 1.53 14.11 -16.91
CA ARG A 348 2.71 13.80 -17.70
C ARG A 348 3.78 14.84 -17.44
N LEU A 349 4.94 14.40 -16.95
CA LEU A 349 6.07 15.22 -16.57
C LEU A 349 7.25 14.99 -17.52
N ASP A 350 8.07 16.01 -17.74
CA ASP A 350 9.38 15.83 -18.37
C ASP A 350 10.45 15.38 -17.35
N LYS A 351 11.66 15.12 -17.85
CA LYS A 351 12.84 14.76 -17.04
C LYS A 351 13.24 15.77 -15.96
N THR A 352 12.73 17.00 -16.04
CA THR A 352 13.01 18.09 -15.07
C THR A 352 11.92 18.25 -14.03
N GLY A 353 10.77 17.59 -14.21
CA GLY A 353 9.60 17.68 -13.35
C GLY A 353 8.57 18.71 -13.83
N LYS A 354 8.73 19.27 -15.04
CA LYS A 354 7.75 20.18 -15.61
C LYS A 354 6.54 19.39 -16.12
N ILE A 355 5.35 19.83 -15.75
CA ILE A 355 4.10 19.27 -16.28
C ILE A 355 3.97 19.64 -17.77
N LEU A 356 3.89 18.62 -18.61
CA LEU A 356 3.69 18.72 -20.06
C LEU A 356 2.20 18.68 -20.42
N SER A 357 1.44 17.78 -19.79
CA SER A 357 0.01 17.62 -19.99
C SER A 357 -0.65 16.97 -18.78
N ILE A 358 -1.97 17.10 -18.69
CA ILE A 358 -2.80 16.55 -17.62
C ILE A 358 -4.00 15.89 -18.26
N LEU A 359 -4.26 14.64 -17.92
CA LEU A 359 -5.54 13.97 -18.18
C LEU A 359 -6.33 13.97 -16.87
N TYR A 360 -7.60 14.37 -16.90
CA TYR A 360 -8.42 14.50 -15.70
C TYR A 360 -9.80 13.90 -15.93
N SER A 361 -10.40 13.32 -14.88
CA SER A 361 -11.79 12.85 -14.91
C SER A 361 -12.75 13.98 -14.55
N GLU A 362 -13.71 14.30 -15.41
CA GLU A 362 -14.65 15.41 -15.14
C GLU A 362 -15.83 15.05 -14.24
N ASN A 363 -16.27 13.79 -14.21
CA ASN A 363 -17.58 13.42 -13.64
C ASN A 363 -17.57 12.17 -12.72
N GLY A 364 -16.43 11.80 -12.14
CA GLY A 364 -16.33 10.68 -11.18
C GLY A 364 -16.48 9.25 -11.75
N ASP A 365 -16.89 9.09 -13.01
CA ASP A 365 -17.01 7.78 -13.70
C ASP A 365 -15.68 7.01 -13.72
N ILE A 366 -14.59 7.74 -13.95
CA ILE A 366 -13.23 7.25 -13.72
C ILE A 366 -12.78 7.89 -12.41
N SER A 367 -12.62 7.06 -11.39
CA SER A 367 -12.17 7.53 -10.09
C SER A 367 -11.07 6.62 -9.58
N GLN A 368 -10.25 7.22 -8.72
CA GLN A 368 -9.33 6.46 -7.89
C GLN A 368 -8.31 5.59 -8.67
N ILE A 369 -7.71 6.16 -9.71
CA ILE A 369 -6.71 5.49 -10.54
C ILE A 369 -5.33 5.60 -9.87
N SER A 370 -4.72 4.45 -9.56
CA SER A 370 -3.36 4.36 -9.00
C SER A 370 -2.30 4.20 -10.08
N SER A 371 -2.62 3.59 -11.24
CA SER A 371 -1.65 3.29 -12.29
C SER A 371 -2.19 3.67 -13.66
N ALA A 372 -1.32 4.27 -14.46
CA ALA A 372 -1.55 4.69 -15.83
C ALA A 372 -0.36 4.22 -16.68
N HIS A 373 -0.54 3.10 -17.38
CA HIS A 373 0.53 2.37 -18.06
C HIS A 373 0.30 2.33 -19.56
N ILE A 374 1.29 2.74 -20.36
CA ILE A 374 1.19 2.68 -21.82
C ILE A 374 1.61 1.29 -22.31
N ASN A 375 0.73 0.61 -23.05
CA ASN A 375 1.06 -0.63 -23.74
C ASN A 375 0.18 -0.80 -24.99
N ASP A 376 0.79 -1.22 -26.10
CA ASP A 376 0.13 -1.53 -27.38
C ASP A 376 -0.86 -0.47 -27.89
N GLY A 377 -0.48 0.81 -27.77
CA GLY A 377 -1.30 1.93 -28.26
C GLY A 377 -2.49 2.28 -27.38
N TYR A 378 -2.57 1.73 -26.18
CA TYR A 378 -3.55 2.07 -25.14
C TYR A 378 -2.85 2.57 -23.87
N LEU A 379 -3.55 3.47 -23.16
CA LEU A 379 -3.27 3.82 -21.78
C LEU A 379 -4.16 2.96 -20.88
N TRP A 380 -3.55 2.02 -20.17
CA TRP A 380 -4.21 1.12 -19.23
C TRP A 380 -4.29 1.76 -17.86
N LEU A 381 -5.48 1.74 -17.27
CA LEU A 381 -5.80 2.40 -16.02
C LEU A 381 -6.21 1.37 -14.98
N GLY A 382 -5.58 1.48 -13.81
CA GLY A 382 -5.69 0.55 -12.69
C GLY A 382 -6.05 1.29 -11.42
N SER A 383 -6.72 0.60 -10.51
CA SER A 383 -7.12 1.13 -9.21
C SER A 383 -6.96 0.05 -8.15
N PRO A 384 -6.53 0.39 -6.92
CA PRO A 384 -6.47 -0.54 -5.81
C PRO A 384 -7.87 -0.98 -5.36
N TRP A 385 -8.93 -0.28 -5.78
CA TRP A 385 -10.29 -0.49 -5.30
C TRP A 385 -11.31 -0.86 -6.38
N ASN A 386 -11.07 -0.54 -7.66
CA ASN A 386 -12.03 -0.88 -8.71
C ASN A 386 -12.08 -2.40 -8.95
N ASP A 387 -13.22 -2.86 -9.46
CA ASP A 387 -13.46 -4.26 -9.81
C ASP A 387 -13.36 -4.52 -11.32
N ASN A 388 -12.70 -3.61 -12.03
CA ASN A 388 -12.53 -3.58 -13.47
C ASN A 388 -11.16 -3.01 -13.81
N ILE A 389 -10.73 -3.22 -15.06
CA ILE A 389 -9.61 -2.52 -15.69
C ILE A 389 -10.20 -1.59 -16.73
N MET A 390 -9.65 -0.38 -16.85
CA MET A 390 -10.05 0.55 -17.90
C MET A 390 -8.91 0.74 -18.87
N ARG A 391 -9.19 1.00 -20.15
CA ARG A 391 -8.17 1.46 -21.10
C ARG A 391 -8.71 2.52 -22.04
N ILE A 392 -7.84 3.44 -22.42
CA ILE A 392 -8.14 4.56 -23.32
C ILE A 392 -7.17 4.49 -24.50
N PRO A 393 -7.62 4.65 -25.75
CA PRO A 393 -6.71 4.76 -26.89
C PRO A 393 -5.65 5.85 -26.67
N LEU A 394 -4.38 5.53 -26.85
CA LEU A 394 -3.27 6.46 -26.55
C LEU A 394 -3.35 7.74 -27.39
N LYS A 395 -3.83 7.62 -28.63
CA LYS A 395 -4.05 8.77 -29.53
C LYS A 395 -5.02 9.80 -28.95
N GLN A 396 -5.95 9.37 -28.11
CA GLN A 396 -6.92 10.23 -27.45
C GLN A 396 -6.34 10.80 -26.16
N ALA A 397 -5.71 9.94 -25.34
CA ALA A 397 -5.13 10.36 -24.05
C ALA A 397 -3.94 11.32 -24.22
N PHE A 398 -3.00 10.98 -25.11
CA PHE A 398 -1.78 11.74 -25.37
C PHE A 398 -1.42 11.69 -26.87
N PRO A 399 -2.06 12.54 -27.71
CA PRO A 399 -1.88 12.51 -29.15
C PRO A 399 -0.42 12.63 -29.61
N ASP A 400 0.38 13.43 -28.90
CA ASP A 400 1.78 13.70 -29.21
C ASP A 400 2.70 12.49 -28.97
N LEU A 401 2.34 11.58 -28.06
CA LEU A 401 3.06 10.33 -27.86
C LEU A 401 2.97 9.39 -29.07
N THR A 402 1.89 9.50 -29.85
CA THR A 402 1.66 8.64 -31.02
C THR A 402 2.33 9.14 -32.31
N ILE A 403 2.75 10.40 -32.32
CA ILE A 403 3.43 11.01 -33.47
C ILE A 403 4.93 10.70 -33.41
N SER A 404 5.54 10.73 -32.21
CA SER A 404 6.99 10.46 -32.08
C SER A 404 7.36 9.00 -32.38
N THR A 405 6.48 8.04 -32.08
CA THR A 405 6.68 6.63 -32.44
C THR A 405 6.77 6.40 -33.95
N LYS A 406 6.12 7.24 -34.77
CA LYS A 406 6.28 7.22 -36.23
C LYS A 406 7.64 7.76 -36.69
N PHE A 407 8.26 8.67 -35.95
CA PHE A 407 9.60 9.18 -36.28
C PHE A 407 10.72 8.24 -35.82
N SER A 408 10.52 7.45 -34.76
CA SER A 408 11.48 6.39 -34.34
C SER A 408 11.37 5.09 -35.14
N ALA A 409 10.24 4.80 -35.78
CA ALA A 409 10.06 3.61 -36.64
C ALA A 409 10.78 3.69 -38.01
N GLY A 410 11.51 4.79 -38.30
CA GLY A 410 12.14 5.05 -39.59
C GLY A 410 13.53 4.41 -39.83
N LYS A 411 14.07 3.63 -38.89
CA LYS A 411 15.40 2.99 -39.05
C LYS A 411 15.44 1.54 -38.55
N GLU A 412 14.60 0.67 -39.11
CA GLU A 412 14.91 -0.76 -39.14
C GLU A 412 14.80 -1.27 -40.58
N GLN A 413 15.96 -1.57 -41.17
CA GLN A 413 16.04 -2.32 -42.41
C GLN A 413 15.50 -3.72 -42.16
N LYS A 414 14.28 -4.00 -42.65
CA LYS A 414 13.72 -5.35 -42.72
C LYS A 414 14.58 -6.23 -43.63
N GLN A 415 15.39 -7.08 -43.02
CA GLN A 415 15.92 -8.26 -43.69
C GLN A 415 14.79 -9.31 -43.73
N LYS A 416 14.27 -9.59 -44.92
CA LYS A 416 13.25 -10.64 -45.14
C LYS A 416 13.91 -12.01 -45.05
N GLU A 417 13.50 -12.83 -44.08
CA GLU A 417 13.63 -14.28 -44.18
C GLU A 417 12.36 -14.86 -44.84
N PRO A 418 12.47 -15.87 -45.72
CA PRO A 418 11.33 -16.37 -46.50
C PRO A 418 10.49 -17.38 -45.71
N LEU A 419 9.17 -17.23 -45.80
CA LEU A 419 8.18 -18.21 -45.34
C LEU A 419 8.33 -19.54 -46.12
N LEU A 420 8.46 -20.66 -45.40
CA LEU A 420 8.26 -22.01 -45.94
C LEU A 420 6.80 -22.42 -45.75
N THR A 421 6.12 -22.73 -46.84
CA THR A 421 4.78 -23.34 -46.88
C THR A 421 4.93 -24.82 -47.21
N VAL A 422 4.33 -25.71 -46.41
CA VAL A 422 4.27 -27.15 -46.71
C VAL A 422 2.90 -27.47 -47.28
N SER A 423 2.87 -28.08 -48.48
CA SER A 423 1.68 -28.68 -49.08
C SER A 423 1.96 -30.14 -49.48
N ALA A 424 0.89 -30.92 -49.51
CA ALA A 424 0.86 -32.38 -49.59
C ALA A 424 1.43 -32.97 -50.91
N THR A 425 1.98 -34.18 -50.77
CA THR A 425 2.60 -35.17 -51.70
C THR A 425 1.90 -35.37 -53.08
N PRO A 426 2.54 -35.92 -54.16
CA PRO A 426 3.35 -37.17 -54.18
C PRO A 426 4.48 -37.35 -55.26
N ASN A 427 5.55 -38.07 -54.88
CA ASN A 427 6.38 -39.03 -55.65
C ASN A 427 7.17 -38.68 -56.95
N VAL A 428 8.24 -39.48 -57.16
CA VAL A 428 9.04 -39.81 -58.39
C VAL A 428 10.45 -39.15 -58.48
N LYS A 429 11.51 -39.89 -58.06
CA LYS A 429 12.61 -40.60 -58.82
C LYS A 429 13.66 -39.67 -59.47
N VAL A 430 14.96 -39.96 -59.65
CA VAL A 430 15.98 -41.02 -59.39
C VAL A 430 17.33 -40.34 -59.74
N GLU A 431 18.46 -40.58 -59.07
CA GLU A 431 19.71 -41.27 -59.52
C GLU A 431 20.84 -40.69 -58.63
N GLU A 432 21.93 -41.32 -58.20
CA GLU A 432 22.46 -42.68 -58.29
C GLU A 432 23.47 -42.87 -57.13
N LYS A 433 23.55 -44.09 -56.60
CA LYS A 433 24.57 -44.62 -55.67
C LYS A 433 25.89 -44.87 -56.47
N PRO A 434 27.09 -45.22 -55.88
CA PRO A 434 27.20 -46.18 -54.78
C PRO A 434 28.41 -46.12 -53.79
N ILE A 435 28.10 -46.56 -52.56
CA ILE A 435 28.75 -47.63 -51.77
C ILE A 435 30.23 -47.44 -51.33
N LYS A 436 30.42 -47.35 -50.00
CA LYS A 436 30.96 -48.48 -49.22
C LYS A 436 30.43 -48.49 -47.78
N SER A 437 29.62 -49.50 -47.52
CA SER A 437 29.13 -50.01 -46.25
C SER A 437 30.02 -51.14 -45.75
N THR A 438 30.13 -51.35 -44.43
CA THR A 438 29.97 -52.67 -43.75
C THR A 438 29.74 -52.35 -42.25
N ILE A 439 28.52 -52.29 -41.69
CA ILE A 439 27.63 -53.36 -41.15
C ILE A 439 28.36 -54.32 -40.18
N LYS A 440 27.97 -54.46 -38.90
CA LYS A 440 27.04 -55.45 -38.29
C LYS A 440 27.31 -55.45 -36.77
N GLN A 441 26.50 -55.90 -35.80
CA GLN A 441 25.14 -56.44 -35.60
C GLN A 441 24.99 -56.46 -34.05
N ASP A 442 23.89 -56.01 -33.46
CA ASP A 442 22.70 -56.79 -33.07
C ASP A 442 22.91 -57.69 -31.83
N THR A 443 22.11 -57.47 -30.75
CA THR A 443 21.36 -58.49 -29.98
C THR A 443 20.78 -57.95 -28.65
N THR A 444 19.45 -57.81 -28.64
CA THR A 444 18.45 -58.32 -27.65
C THR A 444 18.79 -58.54 -26.15
N LYS A 445 18.04 -57.81 -25.29
CA LYS A 445 17.41 -58.08 -23.94
C LYS A 445 17.35 -59.54 -23.42
N PRO A 446 16.87 -59.83 -22.16
CA PRO A 446 16.93 -59.23 -20.79
C PRO A 446 17.24 -60.36 -19.72
N PRO A 447 16.76 -60.49 -18.45
CA PRO A 447 16.16 -59.60 -17.42
C PRO A 447 16.67 -59.77 -15.93
N SER A 448 16.14 -58.93 -15.02
CA SER A 448 15.65 -59.23 -13.64
C SER A 448 16.59 -59.30 -12.39
N LYS A 449 16.28 -58.37 -11.44
CA LYS A 449 16.10 -58.45 -9.96
C LYS A 449 17.09 -59.23 -9.05
N SER A 450 17.58 -58.56 -7.98
CA SER A 450 17.11 -58.72 -6.57
C SER A 450 17.94 -57.83 -5.62
N THR A 451 17.43 -56.86 -4.86
CA THR A 451 16.69 -56.85 -3.55
C THR A 451 17.52 -57.17 -2.28
N ILE A 452 17.35 -56.31 -1.23
CA ILE A 452 17.44 -56.56 0.26
C ILE A 452 18.87 -56.50 0.88
N LYS A 453 19.20 -55.90 2.06
CA LYS A 453 18.52 -55.27 3.22
C LYS A 453 19.47 -54.31 3.97
N ALA A 454 18.88 -53.50 4.83
CA ALA A 454 19.48 -52.65 5.87
C ALA A 454 20.08 -53.41 7.07
N GLN A 455 20.97 -52.76 7.84
CA GLN A 455 21.09 -52.95 9.28
C GLN A 455 21.72 -51.75 10.01
N THR A 456 21.35 -51.65 11.29
CA THR A 456 21.34 -50.48 12.18
C THR A 456 22.39 -50.59 13.29
N LYS A 457 22.63 -49.46 13.98
CA LYS A 457 23.08 -49.29 15.39
C LYS A 457 24.55 -49.57 15.73
N GLN A 458 25.24 -48.57 16.31
CA GLN A 458 25.44 -48.48 17.78
C GLN A 458 26.16 -47.18 18.18
N GLU A 459 25.77 -46.68 19.35
CA GLU A 459 26.27 -45.53 20.09
C GLU A 459 27.03 -46.08 21.32
N LEU A 460 28.14 -45.46 21.75
CA LEU A 460 28.69 -45.66 23.10
C LEU A 460 29.53 -44.44 23.56
N ASN A 461 29.47 -44.20 24.87
CA ASN A 461 29.76 -42.99 25.65
C ASN A 461 31.22 -42.81 26.16
N SER A 462 31.40 -41.66 26.84
CA SER A 462 32.26 -41.34 28.04
C SER A 462 33.77 -41.17 27.83
N ASP A 463 34.55 -40.30 28.50
CA ASP A 463 34.38 -39.25 29.54
C ASP A 463 35.68 -38.38 29.54
N THR A 464 35.62 -37.04 29.61
CA THR A 464 35.97 -36.12 30.73
C THR A 464 37.47 -35.92 31.11
N ILE A 465 37.91 -34.63 31.19
CA ILE A 465 38.86 -33.95 32.14
C ILE A 465 39.55 -32.74 31.42
N THR A 466 39.13 -31.49 31.63
CA THR A 466 39.57 -30.45 32.63
C THR A 466 40.70 -29.53 32.16
N SER A 467 40.41 -28.23 31.95
CA SER A 467 41.24 -27.12 32.47
C SER A 467 40.55 -25.74 32.39
N LYS A 468 40.28 -25.20 33.58
CA LYS A 468 40.08 -23.82 34.08
C LYS A 468 40.63 -22.64 33.22
N PRO A 469 40.02 -21.44 33.34
CA PRO A 469 40.80 -20.20 33.49
C PRO A 469 40.49 -19.49 34.82
N THR A 470 41.55 -19.00 35.47
CA THR A 470 41.48 -18.19 36.70
C THR A 470 41.86 -16.73 36.39
N SER A 471 41.20 -15.86 37.13
CA SER A 471 41.19 -14.40 37.23
C SER A 471 42.51 -13.71 37.63
N GLN A 472 42.66 -12.42 37.25
CA GLN A 472 43.09 -11.24 38.05
C GLN A 472 43.33 -10.05 37.08
N SER A 473 42.55 -8.95 37.11
CA SER A 473 42.54 -7.78 38.02
C SER A 473 43.73 -6.82 37.86
N THR A 474 43.48 -5.57 37.43
CA THR A 474 44.19 -4.36 37.88
C THR A 474 43.43 -3.07 37.51
N THR A 475 42.80 -2.51 38.54
CA THR A 475 42.78 -1.10 39.00
C THR A 475 42.55 0.10 38.07
N THR A 476 41.46 0.79 38.42
CA THR A 476 41.13 2.21 38.45
C THR A 476 42.29 3.21 38.61
N SER A 477 42.21 4.33 37.88
CA SER A 477 42.63 5.64 38.39
C SER A 477 41.64 6.73 37.95
N THR A 478 41.34 7.58 38.93
CA THR A 478 40.34 8.65 38.96
C THR A 478 41.02 9.97 38.64
N THR A 479 40.39 10.88 37.90
CA THR A 479 40.58 12.31 38.17
C THR A 479 39.31 13.09 37.84
N THR A 480 38.89 13.86 38.84
CA THR A 480 37.67 14.65 38.98
C THR A 480 37.87 16.11 38.55
N THR A 481 36.76 16.73 38.11
CA THR A 481 36.36 18.17 38.26
C THR A 481 37.22 19.25 37.61
N SER A 482 36.66 20.21 36.87
CA SER A 482 35.76 21.24 37.40
C SER A 482 35.12 22.12 36.31
N LYS A 483 33.93 22.65 36.62
CA LYS A 483 33.23 23.79 35.99
C LYS A 483 33.92 25.10 36.42
N PRO A 484 33.84 26.21 35.67
CA PRO A 484 32.95 27.28 36.11
C PRO A 484 32.30 28.13 34.98
N THR A 485 31.42 29.01 35.47
CA THR A 485 30.36 29.81 34.86
C THR A 485 30.83 31.21 34.39
N SER A 486 30.12 31.77 33.39
CA SER A 486 29.81 33.20 33.08
C SER A 486 30.86 34.31 33.20
N SER A 487 30.97 35.16 32.17
CA SER A 487 30.47 36.57 32.15
C SER A 487 31.02 37.38 30.96
N LEU A 488 30.24 38.37 30.52
CA LEU A 488 30.47 39.34 29.43
C LEU A 488 31.76 40.19 29.58
N PRO A 489 32.21 40.89 28.50
CA PRO A 489 31.99 42.35 28.46
C PRO A 489 31.67 43.01 27.09
N LYS A 490 30.66 43.90 27.12
CA LYS A 490 30.53 45.27 26.58
C LYS A 490 31.02 45.70 25.17
N ALA A 491 30.03 46.18 24.40
CA ALA A 491 29.84 47.52 23.82
C ALA A 491 30.77 48.09 22.72
N SER A 492 30.15 48.43 21.58
CA SER A 492 30.45 49.66 20.81
C SER A 492 29.25 50.05 19.94
N THR A 493 28.71 51.23 20.22
CA THR A 493 27.71 51.99 19.46
C THR A 493 28.36 52.69 18.28
N LYS A 494 27.67 52.71 17.12
CA LYS A 494 27.73 53.81 16.15
C LYS A 494 26.34 54.04 15.55
N GLU A 495 25.69 55.11 15.99
CA GLU A 495 24.74 55.85 15.16
C GLU A 495 25.51 56.51 14.00
N VAL A 496 24.81 56.79 12.88
CA VAL A 496 24.69 58.14 12.30
C VAL A 496 23.85 58.12 10.99
N LYS A 497 22.92 59.09 10.95
CA LYS A 497 22.28 59.81 9.83
C LYS A 497 20.92 59.37 9.23
N LYS A 498 19.93 60.15 9.66
CA LYS A 498 18.72 60.65 8.98
C LYS A 498 18.94 61.04 7.52
N ASP A 499 17.87 60.91 6.72
CA ASP A 499 17.30 62.06 6.01
C ASP A 499 15.78 61.94 5.77
N ASN A 500 15.13 63.10 5.77
CA ASN A 500 13.69 63.38 5.83
C ASN A 500 12.96 63.22 4.48
N LEU A 501 11.63 63.01 4.49
CA LEU A 501 10.69 63.94 3.85
C LEU A 501 9.20 63.77 4.30
N LYS A 502 8.76 64.79 5.04
CA LYS A 502 7.45 65.49 5.17
C LYS A 502 6.08 64.91 4.69
N LYS A 503 5.14 65.06 5.65
CA LYS A 503 3.74 65.61 5.61
C LYS A 503 2.66 64.77 4.88
N THR A 504 1.42 64.62 5.38
CA THR A 504 0.51 65.61 5.99
C THR A 504 -0.63 64.92 6.76
N GLU A 505 -1.06 65.52 7.89
CA GLU A 505 -2.41 65.64 8.51
C GLU A 505 -3.58 64.72 8.04
N LYS A 506 -4.54 64.27 8.85
CA LYS A 506 -5.19 64.90 10.02
C LYS A 506 -6.15 63.93 10.75
N ASP A 507 -6.47 64.35 11.97
CA ASP A 507 -7.65 64.09 12.78
C ASP A 507 -7.74 62.86 13.71
N ASN A 508 -8.18 63.20 14.91
CA ASN A 508 -8.01 62.60 16.23
C ASN A 508 -9.45 62.48 16.82
N PRO A 509 -9.66 62.27 18.13
CA PRO A 509 -9.84 60.97 18.79
C PRO A 509 -11.20 60.86 19.50
N THR A 510 -11.49 59.73 20.15
CA THR A 510 -12.17 59.78 21.46
C THR A 510 -11.71 58.64 22.37
N GLU A 511 -10.96 59.04 23.38
CA GLU A 511 -10.69 58.34 24.64
C GLU A 511 -11.91 58.49 25.57
N ILE A 512 -12.24 57.51 26.41
CA ILE A 512 -12.75 57.74 27.79
C ILE A 512 -12.45 56.51 28.66
N GLN A 513 -12.08 56.84 29.89
CA GLN A 513 -11.43 56.07 30.94
C GLN A 513 -12.40 55.40 31.94
N LYS A 514 -11.85 54.38 32.61
CA LYS A 514 -11.78 54.14 34.08
C LYS A 514 -12.97 53.59 34.92
N ASP A 515 -12.55 52.58 35.69
CA ASP A 515 -12.67 52.38 37.16
C ASP A 515 -13.77 51.49 37.79
N LYS A 516 -13.27 50.36 38.32
CA LYS A 516 -13.44 49.75 39.66
C LYS A 516 -14.71 50.04 40.48
N PHE A 517 -15.32 48.98 41.03
CA PHE A 517 -15.35 48.72 42.49
C PHE A 517 -15.71 47.26 42.89
N LYS A 518 -15.13 46.87 44.05
CA LYS A 518 -15.28 45.69 44.95
C LYS A 518 -16.75 45.40 45.37
N SER A 519 -17.21 44.32 46.02
CA SER A 519 -16.69 43.18 46.83
C SER A 519 -17.88 42.28 47.26
N GLN A 520 -17.68 40.99 47.59
CA GLN A 520 -18.05 40.38 48.91
C GLN A 520 -17.68 38.89 49.05
N ILE A 521 -16.56 38.66 49.76
CA ILE A 521 -16.26 37.80 50.93
C ILE A 521 -17.13 36.58 51.37
N LYS A 522 -16.38 35.54 51.84
CA LYS A 522 -16.60 34.43 52.82
C LYS A 522 -17.04 33.07 52.23
N SER A 523 -16.25 31.97 52.19
CA SER A 523 -15.31 31.25 53.09
C SER A 523 -15.97 30.22 54.02
N GLU A 524 -15.61 28.93 53.90
CA GLU A 524 -14.98 28.13 54.98
C GLU A 524 -14.52 26.69 54.55
N THR A 525 -13.20 26.51 54.73
CA THR A 525 -12.31 25.37 55.12
C THR A 525 -12.93 24.10 55.78
N LEU A 526 -12.38 22.86 55.81
CA LEU A 526 -11.04 22.25 56.07
C LEU A 526 -10.99 20.79 55.50
N LYS A 527 -9.91 20.26 54.86
CA LYS A 527 -8.60 19.73 55.34
C LYS A 527 -8.63 18.43 56.17
N ILE A 528 -8.20 17.27 55.62
CA ILE A 528 -6.92 16.50 55.83
C ILE A 528 -7.27 15.15 56.54
N THR A 529 -6.81 13.93 56.16
CA THR A 529 -5.46 13.33 56.32
C THR A 529 -5.36 11.92 55.68
N ASN A 530 -4.13 11.52 55.32
CA ASN A 530 -3.68 10.16 54.94
C ASN A 530 -3.58 9.19 56.14
N GLU A 531 -3.69 7.86 55.91
CA GLU A 531 -2.59 6.87 56.16
C GLU A 531 -2.99 5.37 55.97
N ALA A 532 -2.01 4.62 55.43
CA ALA A 532 -1.56 3.26 55.75
C ALA A 532 -2.43 1.97 55.61
N ARG A 533 -1.77 0.97 55.01
CA ARG A 533 -2.03 -0.48 54.80
C ARG A 533 -2.02 -1.30 56.12
N PRO A 534 -2.50 -2.56 56.23
CA PRO A 534 -1.79 -3.74 55.66
C PRO A 534 -2.66 -5.00 55.30
N LYS A 535 -1.97 -6.06 54.84
CA LYS A 535 -2.41 -7.41 54.41
C LYS A 535 -2.83 -8.33 55.58
N THR A 536 -3.74 -9.30 55.33
CA THR A 536 -3.61 -10.71 55.80
C THR A 536 -4.53 -11.71 55.08
N LYS A 537 -4.09 -12.98 55.11
CA LYS A 537 -4.63 -14.22 54.53
C LYS A 537 -5.74 -14.89 55.37
N SER A 538 -6.39 -15.87 54.75
CA SER A 538 -6.66 -17.27 55.21
C SER A 538 -8.12 -17.72 55.26
N ASP A 539 -8.35 -18.82 54.52
CA ASP A 539 -9.25 -19.97 54.65
C ASP A 539 -10.41 -19.90 55.67
N ASP A 540 -11.62 -20.29 55.25
CA ASP A 540 -12.17 -21.56 55.72
C ASP A 540 -13.35 -22.11 54.88
N SER A 541 -13.47 -23.42 55.05
CA SER A 541 -14.27 -24.45 54.40
C SER A 541 -15.78 -24.47 54.71
N VAL A 542 -16.63 -24.84 53.74
CA VAL A 542 -17.84 -25.66 53.97
C VAL A 542 -18.12 -26.57 52.77
N LYS A 543 -17.97 -27.88 52.99
CA LYS A 543 -18.61 -28.96 52.22
C LYS A 543 -20.04 -29.16 52.72
N LYS A 544 -21.01 -29.44 51.83
CA LYS A 544 -21.96 -30.56 51.99
C LYS A 544 -22.79 -30.83 50.72
N ASP A 545 -22.65 -32.08 50.28
CA ASP A 545 -23.65 -33.03 49.77
C ASP A 545 -24.44 -32.81 48.47
N THR A 546 -23.97 -33.53 47.44
CA THR A 546 -24.62 -34.67 46.77
C THR A 546 -26.04 -34.52 46.21
N GLN A 547 -26.17 -34.56 44.87
CA GLN A 547 -26.88 -35.65 44.19
C GLN A 547 -26.60 -35.71 42.68
N SER A 548 -26.28 -36.93 42.24
CA SER A 548 -26.11 -37.36 40.86
C SER A 548 -27.43 -37.36 40.09
N ILE A 549 -27.38 -37.22 38.76
CA ILE A 549 -27.92 -38.22 37.81
C ILE A 549 -27.30 -37.97 36.42
N LYS A 550 -26.68 -39.02 35.88
CA LYS A 550 -26.33 -39.19 34.46
C LYS A 550 -27.58 -39.68 33.70
N SER A 551 -27.83 -39.17 32.50
CA SER A 551 -28.22 -40.02 31.35
C SER A 551 -28.13 -39.23 30.03
N LYS A 552 -27.91 -40.03 28.98
CA LYS A 552 -27.32 -39.75 27.66
C LYS A 552 -28.37 -39.35 26.60
N PRO A 553 -27.95 -39.01 25.36
CA PRO A 553 -28.72 -38.22 24.40
C PRO A 553 -29.62 -39.06 23.48
N VAL A 554 -30.65 -38.42 22.91
CA VAL A 554 -31.51 -39.00 21.86
C VAL A 554 -31.10 -38.44 20.50
N LYS A 555 -30.87 -39.37 19.56
CA LYS A 555 -30.68 -39.15 18.13
C LYS A 555 -32.05 -39.12 17.42
N GLU A 556 -32.15 -38.19 16.46
CA GLU A 556 -32.50 -38.41 15.04
C GLU A 556 -33.61 -39.43 14.68
N ASN A 557 -34.64 -38.95 13.99
CA ASN A 557 -35.21 -39.67 12.85
C ASN A 557 -35.96 -38.72 11.90
N GLU A 558 -35.60 -38.85 10.63
CA GLU A 558 -36.33 -38.44 9.44
C GLU A 558 -37.72 -39.10 9.40
N ASP A 559 -38.74 -38.41 8.88
CA ASP A 559 -39.72 -39.09 8.06
C ASP A 559 -40.29 -38.19 6.95
N LYS A 560 -40.44 -38.82 5.79
CA LYS A 560 -41.00 -38.30 4.55
C LYS A 560 -42.52 -38.34 4.62
N THR A 561 -43.22 -37.34 4.09
CA THR A 561 -44.49 -37.62 3.42
C THR A 561 -44.85 -36.60 2.35
N LYS A 562 -45.28 -37.15 1.21
CA LYS A 562 -45.83 -36.55 -0.01
C LYS A 562 -46.99 -35.58 0.25
N LYS A 563 -46.99 -34.44 -0.45
CA LYS A 563 -47.97 -34.15 -1.51
C LYS A 563 -47.49 -33.01 -2.40
#